data_AF-A0A8T5ZIR0-F1
#
_entry.id   AF-A0A8T5ZIR0-F1
#
_cell.length_a   1.000
_cell.length_b   1.000
_cell.length_c   1.000
_cell.angle_alpha   90.00
_cell.angle_beta   90.00
_cell.angle_gamma   90.00
#
_symmetry.space_group_name_H-M   'P 1'
#
loop_
_entity.id
_entity.type
_entity.pdbx_description
1 polymer ?
#
loop_
_entity_poly.entity_id
_entity_poly.type
_entity_poly.pdbx_seq_one_letter_code
_entity_poly.pdbx_strand_id
1 'polypeptide(L)' 'FSSRTTLPDSAHVASASTIPNRDARNIPLRVDLKQGDQGWQDEVLMIQEGQCWVIDDVRYLGGSVHATAGTLRQSIENR' A
#
# COMPACT_ATOMS: atom_id res chain seq x y z
N PHE A 1 -8.33 -3.18 0.49
CA PHE A 1 -7.94 -2.63 1.80
C PHE A 1 -7.27 -1.29 1.57
N SER A 2 -7.69 -0.28 2.31
CA SER A 2 -7.11 1.06 2.31
C SER A 2 -7.13 1.61 3.73
N SER A 3 -6.37 2.66 3.97
CA SER A 3 -6.40 3.38 5.24
C SER A 3 -7.81 3.84 5.63
N ARG A 4 -8.60 4.30 4.66
CA ARG A 4 -9.97 4.80 4.90
C ARG A 4 -11.01 3.68 4.92
N THR A 5 -12.06 3.86 5.73
CA THR A 5 -13.29 3.04 5.71
C THR A 5 -14.10 3.25 4.43
N THR A 6 -13.91 4.41 3.83
CA THR A 6 -14.54 4.81 2.59
C THR A 6 -13.86 4.13 1.41
N LEU A 7 -14.62 3.39 0.61
CA LEU A 7 -14.07 2.66 -0.54
C LEU A 7 -13.67 3.63 -1.67
N PRO A 8 -12.45 3.55 -2.20
CA PRO A 8 -12.03 4.34 -3.35
C PRO A 8 -12.82 3.92 -4.60
N ASP A 9 -13.16 4.90 -5.45
CA ASP A 9 -13.70 4.65 -6.79
C ASP A 9 -12.59 4.36 -7.82
N SER A 10 -11.35 4.76 -7.50
CA SER A 10 -10.20 4.58 -8.38
C SER A 10 -8.89 4.49 -7.60
N ALA A 11 -7.93 3.76 -8.17
CA ALA A 11 -6.61 3.52 -7.61
C ALA A 11 -5.55 3.59 -8.72
N HIS A 12 -4.51 4.40 -8.52
CA HIS A 12 -3.45 4.61 -9.50
C HIS A 12 -2.08 4.49 -8.82
N VAL A 13 -1.13 3.84 -9.49
CA VAL A 13 0.25 3.82 -9.01
C VAL A 13 0.86 5.19 -9.28
N ALA A 14 1.17 5.92 -8.20
CA ALA A 14 1.68 7.29 -8.27
C ALA A 14 3.10 7.36 -8.87
N SER A 15 3.91 6.34 -8.60
CA SER A 15 5.23 6.18 -9.19
C SER A 15 5.64 4.71 -9.26
N ALA A 16 6.32 4.34 -10.35
CA ALA A 16 6.93 3.04 -10.53
C ALA A 16 8.33 3.22 -11.14
N SER A 17 9.27 2.38 -10.73
CA SER A 17 10.63 2.36 -11.28
C SER A 17 11.16 0.94 -11.38
N THR A 18 12.12 0.74 -12.28
CA THR A 18 12.83 -0.54 -12.40
C THR A 18 13.90 -0.60 -11.31
N ILE A 19 13.84 -1.63 -10.46
CA ILE A 19 14.87 -1.90 -9.46
C ILE A 19 15.85 -2.93 -10.05
N PRO A 20 17.13 -2.56 -10.25
CA PRO A 20 18.13 -3.50 -10.79
C PRO A 20 18.46 -4.64 -9.83
N ASN A 21 18.33 -4.38 -8.52
CA ASN A 21 18.66 -5.32 -7.48
C ASN A 21 17.57 -6.39 -7.30
N ARG A 22 17.90 -7.66 -7.54
CA ARG A 22 16.93 -8.76 -7.60
C ARG A 22 16.49 -9.34 -6.26
N ASP A 23 17.14 -8.95 -5.17
CA ASP A 23 16.75 -9.32 -3.80
C ASP A 23 16.16 -8.14 -3.01
N ALA A 24 15.69 -7.11 -3.73
CA ALA A 24 15.11 -5.92 -3.14
C ALA A 24 13.89 -6.26 -2.25
N ARG A 25 13.88 -5.69 -1.04
CA ARG A 25 12.80 -5.83 -0.07
C ARG A 25 12.34 -4.47 0.43
N ASN A 26 11.12 -4.42 0.97
CA ASN A 26 10.51 -3.20 1.52
C ASN A 26 10.45 -2.05 0.50
N ILE A 27 10.22 -2.35 -0.78
CA ILE A 27 10.13 -1.34 -1.83
C ILE A 27 8.71 -0.76 -1.83
N PRO A 28 8.51 0.52 -1.45
CA PRO A 28 7.18 1.10 -1.37
C PRO A 28 6.71 1.54 -2.76
N LEU A 29 5.60 0.99 -3.22
CA LEU A 29 4.82 1.54 -4.31
C LEU A 29 3.73 2.43 -3.75
N ARG A 30 3.79 3.72 -4.08
CA ARG A 30 2.79 4.70 -3.65
C ARG A 30 1.55 4.58 -4.52
N VAL A 31 0.40 4.43 -3.91
CA VAL A 31 -0.89 4.30 -4.60
C VAL A 31 -1.76 5.49 -4.25
N ASP A 32 -2.12 6.26 -5.27
CA ASP A 32 -3.11 7.33 -5.19
C ASP A 32 -4.50 6.71 -5.24
N LEU A 33 -5.28 6.95 -4.19
CA LEU A 33 -6.64 6.46 -4.01
C LEU A 33 -7.57 7.66 -4.02
N LYS A 34 -8.67 7.55 -4.76
CA LYS A 34 -9.64 8.63 -4.92
C LYS A 34 -11.06 8.12 -4.68
N GLN A 35 -11.89 8.97 -4.09
CA GLN A 35 -13.33 8.83 -4.06
C GLN A 35 -13.98 10.21 -4.22
N GLY A 36 -14.66 10.46 -5.34
CA GLY A 36 -15.17 11.79 -5.66
C GLY A 36 -14.04 12.84 -5.62
N ASP A 37 -14.20 13.91 -4.85
CA ASP A 37 -13.15 14.94 -4.68
C ASP A 37 -12.13 14.62 -3.59
N GLN A 38 -12.30 13.52 -2.85
CA GLN A 38 -11.38 13.12 -1.80
C GLN A 38 -10.26 12.24 -2.34
N GLY A 39 -9.02 12.62 -2.06
CA GLY A 39 -7.83 11.83 -2.37
C GLY A 39 -7.05 11.46 -1.11
N TRP A 40 -6.40 10.30 -1.14
CA TRP A 40 -5.40 9.91 -0.16
C TRP A 40 -4.37 8.97 -0.78
N GLN A 41 -3.31 8.68 -0.04
CA GLN A 41 -2.27 7.75 -0.46
C GLN A 41 -2.15 6.63 0.55
N ASP A 42 -1.82 5.45 0.04
CA ASP A 42 -1.30 4.32 0.81
C ASP A 42 -0.04 3.78 0.12
N GLU A 43 0.72 2.94 0.79
CA GLU A 43 1.91 2.29 0.23
C GLU A 43 1.72 0.78 0.19
N VAL A 44 2.06 0.17 -0.94
CA VAL A 44 2.18 -1.28 -1.06
C VAL A 44 3.66 -1.64 -0.96
N LEU A 45 4.02 -2.38 0.08
CA LEU A 45 5.39 -2.86 0.25
C LEU A 45 5.59 -4.08 -0.62
N MET A 46 6.53 -3.97 -1.54
CA MET A 46 6.88 -5.03 -2.47
C MET A 46 8.20 -5.69 -2.06
N ILE A 47 8.28 -6.99 -2.28
CA ILE A 47 9.53 -7.75 -2.22
C ILE A 47 9.71 -8.49 -3.54
N GLN A 48 10.97 -8.63 -3.96
CA GLN A 48 11.31 -9.40 -5.14
C GLN A 48 11.74 -10.81 -4.74
N GLU A 49 11.02 -11.81 -5.23
CA GLU A 49 11.33 -13.22 -5.02
C GLU A 49 11.66 -13.87 -6.36
N GLY A 50 12.95 -14.06 -6.60
CA GLY A 50 13.46 -14.58 -7.88
C GLY A 50 13.19 -13.62 -9.03
N GLN A 51 12.15 -13.90 -9.83
CA GLN A 51 11.74 -13.08 -10.98
C GLN A 51 10.36 -12.44 -10.81
N CYS A 52 9.72 -12.66 -9.65
CA CYS A 52 8.38 -12.15 -9.38
C CYS A 52 8.43 -11.03 -8.34
N TRP A 53 7.57 -10.04 -8.51
CA TRP A 53 7.24 -9.09 -7.47
C TRP A 53 6.04 -9.62 -6.68
N VAL A 54 6.16 -9.67 -5.38
CA VAL A 54 5.07 -10.04 -4.48
C VAL A 54 4.82 -8.92 -3.49
N ILE A 55 3.58 -8.85 -3.00
CA ILE A 55 3.17 -7.88 -1.98
C ILE A 55 3.54 -8.48 -0.62
N ASP A 56 4.36 -7.76 0.14
CA ASP A 56 4.69 -8.12 1.52
C ASP A 56 3.66 -7.57 2.51
N ASP A 57 3.33 -6.28 2.42
CA ASP A 57 2.34 -5.64 3.29
C ASP A 57 1.74 -4.38 2.62
N VAL A 58 0.70 -3.82 3.22
CA VAL A 58 0.13 -2.52 2.85
C VAL A 58 0.26 -1.59 4.04
N ARG A 59 0.94 -0.46 3.85
CA ARG A 59 1.08 0.60 4.85
C ARG A 59 0.05 1.70 4.59
N TYR A 60 -0.63 2.10 5.66
CA TYR A 60 -1.70 3.08 5.62
C TYR A 60 -1.17 4.49 5.86
N LEU A 61 -1.39 5.41 4.91
CA LEU A 61 -0.97 6.82 5.04
C LEU A 61 -2.13 7.82 5.03
N GLY A 62 -3.34 7.40 4.62
CA GLY A 62 -4.51 8.27 4.43
C GLY A 62 -5.20 8.83 5.70
N GLY A 63 -4.56 8.72 6.87
CA GLY A 63 -4.86 9.51 8.07
C GLY A 63 -6.21 9.25 8.77
N SER A 64 -7.01 8.28 8.33
CA SER A 64 -8.23 7.84 9.01
C SER A 64 -8.08 6.37 9.37
N VAL A 65 -8.36 6.04 10.62
CA VAL A 65 -7.69 4.95 11.33
C VAL A 65 -8.73 3.92 11.77
N HIS A 66 -9.38 3.23 10.82
CA HIS A 66 -9.96 1.93 11.19
C HIS A 66 -8.83 0.93 11.49
N ALA A 67 -7.68 1.12 10.86
CA ALA A 67 -6.47 0.39 11.18
C ALA A 67 -5.73 1.12 12.31
N THR A 68 -6.04 0.84 13.58
CA THR A 68 -5.24 1.31 14.74
C THR A 68 -3.74 1.03 14.54
N ALA A 69 -3.44 0.03 13.73
CA ALA A 69 -2.11 -0.34 13.32
C ALA A 69 -1.72 0.27 11.96
N GLY A 70 -0.44 0.63 11.80
CA GLY A 70 0.05 1.33 10.60
C GLY A 70 0.05 0.50 9.32
N THR A 71 -0.24 -0.80 9.40
CA THR A 71 -0.26 -1.72 8.26
C THR A 71 -1.43 -2.71 8.26
N LEU A 72 -1.69 -3.32 7.10
CA LEU A 72 -2.70 -4.37 6.93
C LEU A 72 -2.40 -5.59 7.78
N ARG A 73 -1.15 -6.08 7.77
CA ARG A 73 -0.75 -7.24 8.57
C ARG A 73 -1.09 -7.06 10.05
N GLN A 74 -0.65 -5.94 10.64
CA GLN A 74 -0.94 -5.65 12.05
C GLN A 74 -2.45 -5.50 12.33
N SER A 75 -3.22 -5.00 11.36
CA SER A 75 -4.68 -4.85 11.51
C SER A 75 -5.41 -6.20 11.55
N ILE A 76 -4.85 -7.23 10.91
CA ILE A 76 -5.39 -8.59 10.93
C ILE A 76 -4.93 -9.32 12.20
N GLU A 77 -3.68 -9.09 12.62
CA GLU A 77 -3.11 -9.70 13.84
C GLU A 77 -3.75 -9.18 15.13
N ASN A 78 -4.16 -7.90 15.17
CA ASN A 78 -4.78 -7.27 16.35
C ASN A 78 -6.32 -7.33 16.35
N ARG A 79 -6.91 -8.25 15.57
CA ARG A 79 -8.36 -8.39 15.45
C ARG A 79 -8.98 -9.27 16.53
#